data_AF-A0A8T5HXT7-F1
#
_entry.id   AF-A0A8T5HXT7-F1
#
_cell.length_a   1.000
_cell.length_b   1.000
_cell.length_c   1.000
_cell.angle_alpha   90.00
_cell.angle_beta   90.00
_cell.angle_gamma   90.00
#
_symmetry.space_group_name_H-M   'P 1'
#
loop_
_entity.id
_entity.type
_entity.pdbx_description
1 polymer ?
#
loop_
_entity_poly.entity_id
_entity_poly.type
_entity_poly.pdbx_seq_one_letter_code
_entity_poly.pdbx_strand_id
1 'polypeptide(L)'
;MAKAKKKVSKIKIKKKIWYKVIAPKIFANKEVGESYLQSPDVAVGRKLKVNLKDLTGNIKDQNVQIGLQITNVEGNLLKTSLISYRLTSQYVKRCIRKNCVRLDDYFLLKTKGGKNVVIKSLMVTINKAQRSVRSKLRKELQELLEAEVTKRDMATFVSLLVNRRIQMEIKKKLKKILPLKEMSIRVLELQEKGLVTEEIVVNDKSEAAKVEEKVAEKVEEKVAEEVKEEIKDTIPSSPETKTEDAKEEAAEKIAEEVKEITESKDSESSDKPAEVEEVAEEIAEKVKEGE
;
A
#
# COMPACT_ATOMS: atom_id res chain seq x y z
N MET A 1 49.33 -57.64 -15.50
CA MET A 1 48.69 -56.34 -15.21
C MET A 1 47.19 -56.55 -14.99
N ALA A 2 46.69 -56.32 -13.78
CA ALA A 2 45.26 -56.45 -13.47
C ALA A 2 44.47 -55.31 -14.13
N LYS A 3 43.50 -55.64 -14.99
CA LYS A 3 42.63 -54.65 -15.62
C LYS A 3 41.79 -53.96 -14.54
N ALA A 4 42.00 -52.65 -14.35
CA ALA A 4 41.25 -51.83 -13.41
C ALA A 4 39.74 -51.98 -13.66
N LYS A 5 39.01 -52.46 -12.65
CA LYS A 5 37.57 -52.69 -12.70
C LYS A 5 36.87 -51.34 -12.92
N LYS A 6 36.41 -51.09 -14.15
CA LYS A 6 35.73 -49.84 -14.53
C LYS A 6 34.54 -49.65 -13.59
N LYS A 7 34.59 -48.64 -12.71
CA LYS A 7 33.49 -48.30 -11.80
C LYS A 7 32.32 -47.82 -12.65
N VAL A 8 31.43 -48.75 -13.01
CA VAL A 8 30.15 -48.40 -13.63
C VAL A 8 29.32 -47.72 -12.54
N SER A 9 29.20 -46.40 -12.62
CA SER A 9 28.34 -45.64 -11.72
C SER A 9 26.89 -46.11 -11.89
N LYS A 10 26.35 -46.80 -10.88
CA LYS A 10 24.93 -47.17 -10.85
C LYS A 10 24.09 -45.88 -10.83
N ILE A 11 23.36 -45.62 -11.91
CA ILE A 11 22.41 -44.52 -12.00
C ILE A 11 21.28 -44.81 -11.00
N LYS A 12 21.22 -44.04 -9.90
CA LYS A 12 20.13 -44.14 -8.91
C LYS A 12 18.88 -43.47 -9.50
N ILE A 13 18.03 -44.27 -10.14
CA ILE A 13 16.73 -43.81 -10.64
C ILE A 13 15.78 -43.70 -9.45
N LYS A 14 15.50 -42.46 -9.01
CA LYS A 14 14.51 -42.19 -7.97
C LYS A 14 13.14 -41.99 -8.62
N LYS A 15 12.11 -42.59 -8.02
CA LYS A 15 10.73 -42.48 -8.52
C LYS A 15 10.26 -41.02 -8.43
N LYS A 16 9.55 -40.58 -9.46
CA LYS A 16 8.95 -39.24 -9.54
C LYS A 16 7.43 -39.36 -9.42
N ILE A 17 6.81 -38.37 -8.78
CA ILE A 17 5.38 -38.28 -8.48
C ILE A 17 4.85 -36.98 -9.11
N TRP A 18 3.58 -36.99 -9.49
CA TRP A 18 2.88 -35.80 -9.99
C TRP A 18 2.40 -34.95 -8.81
N TYR A 19 2.80 -33.68 -8.82
CA TYR A 19 2.36 -32.68 -7.85
C TYR A 19 1.51 -31.63 -8.55
N LYS A 20 0.39 -31.25 -7.95
CA LYS A 20 -0.52 -30.26 -8.52
C LYS A 20 -0.08 -28.85 -8.13
N VAL A 21 -0.07 -27.93 -9.09
CA VAL A 21 0.23 -26.52 -8.86
C VAL A 21 -1.06 -25.74 -8.69
N ILE A 22 -1.20 -25.10 -7.52
CA ILE A 22 -2.36 -24.32 -7.13
C ILE A 22 -2.03 -22.82 -7.25
N ALA A 23 -2.93 -22.07 -7.89
CA ALA A 23 -2.84 -20.62 -8.00
C ALA A 23 -3.02 -19.91 -6.64
N PRO A 24 -2.56 -18.67 -6.46
CA PRO A 24 -2.81 -17.91 -5.25
C PRO A 24 -4.31 -17.69 -4.98
N LYS A 25 -4.67 -17.38 -3.72
CA LYS A 25 -6.05 -17.11 -3.28
C LYS A 25 -6.78 -16.04 -4.12
N ILE A 26 -6.04 -15.09 -4.70
CA ILE A 26 -6.54 -14.04 -5.60
C ILE A 26 -7.28 -14.63 -6.81
N PHE A 27 -6.91 -15.83 -7.24
CA PHE A 27 -7.49 -16.56 -8.36
C PHE A 27 -8.27 -17.81 -7.91
N ALA A 28 -8.86 -17.76 -6.71
CA ALA A 28 -9.71 -18.81 -6.17
C ALA A 28 -9.03 -20.20 -6.05
N ASN A 29 -7.72 -20.25 -5.82
CA ASN A 29 -6.95 -21.50 -5.66
C ASN A 29 -7.15 -22.51 -6.80
N LYS A 30 -7.31 -22.02 -8.03
CA LYS A 30 -7.51 -22.88 -9.20
C LYS A 30 -6.27 -23.73 -9.48
N GLU A 31 -6.48 -24.98 -9.90
CA GLU A 31 -5.43 -25.84 -10.41
C GLU A 31 -4.91 -25.29 -11.76
N VAL A 32 -3.62 -24.96 -11.81
CA VAL A 32 -2.96 -24.39 -12.99
C VAL A 32 -2.37 -25.46 -13.89
N GLY A 33 -1.85 -26.52 -13.27
CA GLY A 33 -1.17 -27.61 -13.95
C GLY A 33 -0.49 -28.53 -12.96
N GLU A 34 0.31 -29.44 -13.46
CA GLU A 34 0.98 -30.47 -12.67
C GLU A 34 2.48 -30.49 -12.98
N SER A 35 3.30 -30.86 -12.00
CA SER A 35 4.74 -30.98 -12.16
C SER A 35 5.20 -32.37 -11.74
N TYR A 36 5.97 -33.02 -12.62
CA TYR A 36 6.55 -34.32 -12.36
C TYR A 36 7.89 -34.18 -11.64
N LEU A 37 7.89 -34.46 -10.34
CA LEU A 37 9.00 -34.16 -9.43
C LEU A 37 9.41 -35.39 -8.63
N GLN A 38 10.67 -35.42 -8.22
CA GLN A 38 11.20 -36.48 -7.38
C GLN A 38 11.00 -36.20 -5.88
N SER A 39 11.14 -34.93 -5.50
CA SER A 39 10.84 -34.44 -4.16
C SER A 39 10.20 -33.05 -4.27
N PRO A 40 9.33 -32.69 -3.32
CA PRO A 40 8.61 -31.42 -3.32
C PRO A 40 9.54 -30.20 -3.21
N ASP A 41 10.64 -30.33 -2.46
CA ASP A 41 11.56 -29.20 -2.17
C ASP A 41 12.21 -28.62 -3.43
N VAL A 42 12.40 -29.46 -4.46
CA VAL A 42 13.01 -29.06 -5.74
C VAL A 42 12.05 -28.16 -6.56
N ALA A 43 10.78 -28.11 -6.18
CA ALA A 43 9.77 -27.27 -6.83
C ALA A 43 9.83 -25.82 -6.36
N VAL A 44 10.27 -25.58 -5.12
CA VAL A 44 10.29 -24.25 -4.50
C VAL A 44 11.21 -23.33 -5.29
N GLY A 45 10.74 -22.10 -5.54
CA GLY A 45 11.47 -21.10 -6.34
C GLY A 45 11.30 -21.23 -7.86
N ARG A 46 10.69 -22.30 -8.38
CA ARG A 46 10.40 -22.40 -9.82
C ARG A 46 9.34 -21.37 -10.23
N LYS A 47 9.58 -20.72 -11.36
CA LYS A 47 8.69 -19.71 -11.94
C LYS A 47 7.88 -20.32 -13.09
N LEU A 48 6.59 -20.09 -13.08
CA LEU A 48 5.63 -20.57 -14.09
C LEU A 48 4.99 -19.37 -14.77
N LYS A 49 4.78 -19.47 -16.09
CA LYS A 49 4.04 -18.47 -16.88
C LYS A 49 2.74 -19.09 -17.32
N VAL A 50 1.64 -18.44 -16.97
CA VAL A 50 0.28 -18.94 -17.18
C VAL A 50 -0.54 -17.86 -17.86
N ASN A 51 -1.48 -18.25 -18.71
CA ASN A 51 -2.43 -17.28 -19.27
C ASN A 51 -3.50 -16.92 -18.22
N LEU A 52 -3.84 -15.64 -18.09
CA LEU A 52 -4.90 -15.22 -17.19
C LEU A 52 -6.27 -15.80 -17.58
N LYS A 53 -6.50 -16.07 -18.88
CA LYS A 53 -7.72 -16.76 -19.36
C LYS A 53 -7.96 -18.07 -18.60
N ASP A 54 -6.91 -18.84 -18.35
CA ASP A 54 -7.05 -20.16 -17.74
C ASP A 54 -7.38 -20.05 -16.25
N LEU A 55 -6.98 -18.95 -15.60
CA LEU A 55 -7.30 -18.66 -14.20
C LEU A 55 -8.75 -18.18 -14.03
N THR A 56 -9.14 -17.15 -14.79
CA THR A 56 -10.46 -16.51 -14.63
C THR A 56 -11.57 -17.22 -15.41
N GLY A 57 -11.24 -17.98 -16.46
CA GLY A 57 -12.22 -18.56 -17.39
C GLY A 57 -12.76 -17.60 -18.45
N ASN A 58 -12.34 -16.33 -18.42
CA ASN A 58 -12.79 -15.30 -19.36
C ASN A 58 -11.88 -15.20 -20.61
N ILE A 59 -12.46 -15.26 -21.80
CA ILE A 59 -11.72 -15.19 -23.08
C ILE A 59 -11.06 -13.80 -23.29
N LYS A 60 -11.66 -12.73 -22.77
CA LYS A 60 -11.14 -11.35 -22.90
C LYS A 60 -9.72 -11.19 -22.33
N ASP A 61 -9.38 -12.02 -21.35
CA ASP A 61 -8.13 -11.94 -20.60
C ASP A 61 -6.99 -12.77 -21.21
N GLN A 62 -7.21 -13.39 -22.38
CA GLN A 62 -6.20 -14.17 -23.10
C GLN A 62 -4.92 -13.38 -23.42
N ASN A 63 -5.01 -12.05 -23.45
CA ASN A 63 -3.93 -11.15 -23.80
C ASN A 63 -2.97 -10.84 -22.63
N VAL A 64 -3.18 -11.48 -21.49
CA VAL A 64 -2.41 -11.27 -20.26
C VAL A 64 -1.77 -12.57 -19.81
N GLN A 65 -0.48 -12.50 -19.50
CA GLN A 65 0.30 -13.57 -18.90
C GLN A 65 0.63 -13.21 -17.45
N ILE A 66 0.50 -14.19 -16.57
CA ILE A 66 0.85 -14.08 -15.16
C ILE A 66 2.07 -14.97 -14.88
N GLY A 67 3.02 -14.41 -14.13
CA GLY A 67 4.15 -15.13 -13.57
C GLY A 67 3.87 -15.53 -12.13
N LEU A 68 3.92 -16.83 -11.85
CA LEU A 68 3.74 -17.42 -10.54
C LEU A 68 5.05 -18.04 -10.05
N GLN A 69 5.35 -17.96 -8.75
CA GLN A 69 6.45 -18.67 -8.09
C GLN A 69 5.88 -19.73 -7.18
N ILE A 70 6.44 -20.94 -7.19
CA ILE A 70 6.14 -21.91 -6.13
C ILE A 70 6.87 -21.46 -4.87
N THR A 71 6.13 -21.27 -3.78
CA THR A 71 6.65 -20.80 -2.49
C THR A 71 6.62 -21.90 -1.45
N ASN A 72 5.46 -22.53 -1.26
CA ASN A 72 5.26 -23.56 -0.25
C ASN A 72 4.73 -24.85 -0.88
N VAL A 73 5.00 -25.98 -0.22
CA VAL A 73 4.48 -27.28 -0.59
C VAL A 73 3.68 -27.86 0.57
N GLU A 74 2.45 -28.28 0.29
CA GLU A 74 1.54 -28.91 1.25
C GLU A 74 1.14 -30.28 0.73
N GLY A 75 1.81 -31.31 1.22
CA GLY A 75 1.62 -32.68 0.74
C GLY A 75 1.90 -32.80 -0.76
N ASN A 76 0.85 -33.02 -1.56
CA ASN A 76 0.94 -33.13 -3.01
C ASN A 76 0.62 -31.81 -3.77
N LEU A 77 0.34 -30.74 -3.04
CA LEU A 77 -0.08 -29.45 -3.58
C LEU A 77 1.05 -28.43 -3.48
N LEU A 78 1.36 -27.77 -4.59
CA LEU A 78 2.37 -26.72 -4.70
C LEU A 78 1.64 -25.38 -4.68
N LYS A 79 1.77 -24.63 -3.57
CA LYS A 79 1.21 -23.29 -3.44
C LYS A 79 2.10 -22.28 -4.12
N THR A 80 1.45 -21.38 -4.87
CA THR A 80 2.15 -20.33 -5.62
C THR A 80 1.87 -18.94 -5.08
N SER A 81 2.83 -18.04 -5.29
CA SER A 81 2.74 -16.60 -5.08
C SER A 81 2.84 -15.87 -6.42
N LEU A 82 2.24 -14.68 -6.51
CA LEU A 82 2.27 -13.85 -7.70
C LEU A 82 3.60 -13.08 -7.77
N ILE A 83 4.33 -13.22 -8.89
CA ILE A 83 5.56 -12.47 -9.16
C ILE A 83 5.30 -11.30 -10.10
N SER A 84 4.59 -11.58 -11.20
CA SER A 84 4.52 -10.64 -12.32
C SER A 84 3.21 -10.74 -13.08
N TYR A 85 2.82 -9.62 -13.68
CA TYR A 85 1.73 -9.48 -14.62
C TYR A 85 2.28 -8.85 -15.90
N ARG A 86 1.96 -9.42 -17.07
CA ARG A 86 2.52 -8.97 -18.34
C ARG A 86 1.49 -9.07 -19.45
N LEU A 87 1.33 -7.99 -20.23
CA LEU A 87 0.60 -8.09 -21.49
C LEU A 87 1.43 -8.80 -22.55
N THR A 88 0.77 -9.66 -23.31
CA THR A 88 1.35 -10.34 -24.46
C THR A 88 1.79 -9.33 -25.51
N SER A 89 2.96 -9.56 -26.11
CA SER A 89 3.52 -8.69 -27.16
C SER A 89 2.56 -8.51 -28.35
N GLN A 90 1.78 -9.54 -28.69
CA GLN A 90 0.78 -9.51 -29.74
C GLN A 90 -0.31 -8.46 -29.48
N TYR A 91 -0.80 -8.37 -28.24
CA TYR A 91 -1.80 -7.36 -27.89
C TYR A 91 -1.24 -5.95 -28.03
N VAL A 92 -0.02 -5.72 -27.55
CA VAL A 92 0.67 -4.43 -27.70
C VAL A 92 0.80 -4.05 -29.17
N LYS A 93 1.27 -4.96 -30.02
CA LYS A 93 1.42 -4.72 -31.46
C LYS A 93 0.09 -4.35 -32.11
N ARG A 94 -1.00 -5.01 -31.72
CA ARG A 94 -2.36 -4.74 -32.22
C ARG A 94 -2.90 -3.36 -31.81
N CYS A 95 -2.55 -2.88 -30.61
CA CYS A 95 -3.02 -1.58 -30.14
C CYS A 95 -2.40 -0.42 -30.93
N ILE A 96 -1.13 -0.56 -31.32
CA ILE A 96 -0.36 0.46 -32.02
C ILE A 96 -0.75 0.47 -33.50
N ARG A 97 -1.07 1.65 -34.03
CA ARG A 97 -1.35 1.87 -35.47
C ARG A 97 -0.59 3.10 -35.96
N LYS A 98 -0.60 3.29 -37.29
CA LYS A 98 -0.10 4.52 -37.92
C LYS A 98 -0.89 5.73 -37.40
N ASN A 99 -0.25 6.90 -37.36
CA ASN A 99 -0.81 8.17 -36.87
C ASN A 99 -1.22 8.20 -35.39
N CYS A 100 -0.80 7.22 -34.60
CA CYS A 100 -0.94 7.22 -33.14
C CYS A 100 0.44 7.41 -32.49
N VAL A 101 0.47 8.00 -31.29
CA VAL A 101 1.68 8.07 -30.47
C VAL A 101 1.62 6.99 -29.40
N ARG A 102 2.74 6.28 -29.23
CA ARG A 102 2.96 5.36 -28.13
C ARG A 102 3.77 6.05 -27.04
N LEU A 103 3.25 6.03 -25.81
CA LEU A 103 3.96 6.48 -24.63
C LEU A 103 4.09 5.27 -23.69
N ASP A 104 5.32 4.88 -23.37
CA ASP A 104 5.61 3.95 -22.28
C ASP A 104 6.38 4.73 -21.22
N ASP A 105 6.04 4.51 -19.96
CA ASP A 105 6.75 5.05 -18.81
C ASP A 105 7.08 3.93 -17.83
N TYR A 106 8.10 4.18 -17.01
CA TYR A 106 8.60 3.27 -15.98
C TYR A 106 8.43 3.93 -14.62
N PHE A 107 7.75 3.22 -13.71
CA PHE A 107 7.51 3.68 -12.34
C PHE A 107 8.01 2.64 -11.36
N LEU A 108 8.76 3.09 -10.35
CA LEU A 108 9.10 2.30 -9.19
C LEU A 108 8.32 2.87 -8.00
N LEU A 109 7.33 2.12 -7.53
CA LEU A 109 6.40 2.58 -6.49
C LEU A 109 6.36 1.61 -5.32
N LYS A 110 6.02 2.11 -4.15
CA LYS A 110 5.81 1.31 -2.95
C LYS A 110 4.32 1.13 -2.72
N THR A 111 3.90 -0.12 -2.54
CA THR A 111 2.52 -0.44 -2.13
C THR A 111 2.33 -0.20 -0.62
N LYS A 112 1.08 -0.14 -0.17
CA LYS A 112 0.74 -0.03 1.26
C LYS A 112 1.44 -1.08 2.13
N GLY A 113 1.61 -2.30 1.62
CA GLY A 113 2.32 -3.40 2.29
C GLY A 113 3.85 -3.34 2.22
N GLY A 114 4.46 -2.18 1.95
CA GLY A 114 5.92 -1.97 1.93
C GLY A 114 6.67 -2.63 0.76
N LYS A 115 5.96 -3.29 -0.17
CA LYS A 115 6.57 -3.97 -1.31
C LYS A 115 6.85 -2.99 -2.43
N ASN A 116 8.07 -3.06 -2.98
CA ASN A 116 8.48 -2.29 -4.15
C ASN A 116 7.98 -2.97 -5.43
N VAL A 117 7.21 -2.24 -6.21
CA VAL A 117 6.60 -2.72 -7.45
C VAL A 117 7.09 -1.88 -8.61
N VAL A 118 7.55 -2.57 -9.64
CA VAL A 118 7.91 -1.97 -10.91
C VAL A 118 6.70 -2.03 -11.83
N ILE A 119 6.26 -0.86 -12.30
CA ILE A 119 5.12 -0.73 -13.19
C ILE A 119 5.58 -0.07 -14.48
N LYS A 120 5.34 -0.75 -15.61
CA LYS A 120 5.53 -0.20 -16.96
C LYS A 120 4.16 0.04 -17.56
N SER A 121 3.83 1.30 -17.82
CA SER A 121 2.57 1.69 -18.45
C SER A 121 2.67 1.61 -19.97
N LEU A 122 1.52 1.49 -20.63
CA LEU A 122 1.35 1.66 -22.06
C LEU A 122 0.14 2.58 -22.29
N MET A 123 0.41 3.74 -22.88
CA MET A 123 -0.62 4.64 -23.39
C MET A 123 -0.50 4.74 -24.90
N VAL A 124 -1.65 4.66 -25.57
CA VAL A 124 -1.76 4.85 -27.02
C VAL A 124 -2.79 5.94 -27.28
N THR A 125 -2.37 7.02 -27.93
CA THR A 125 -3.26 8.12 -28.32
C THR A 125 -4.05 7.75 -29.57
N ILE A 126 -5.22 8.37 -29.77
CA ILE A 126 -5.97 8.20 -31.04
C ILE A 126 -5.25 8.94 -32.17
N ASN A 127 -4.88 10.20 -31.92
CA ASN A 127 -4.25 11.09 -32.89
C ASN A 127 -2.78 11.33 -32.57
N LYS A 128 -2.07 11.99 -33.48
CA LYS A 128 -0.75 12.56 -33.18
C LYS A 128 -0.88 13.59 -32.05
N ALA A 129 0.07 13.58 -31.12
CA ALA A 129 0.13 14.52 -30.01
C ALA A 129 1.42 15.32 -30.07
N GLN A 130 1.39 16.61 -29.75
CA GLN A 130 2.61 17.44 -29.62
C GLN A 130 3.45 17.01 -28.42
N ARG A 131 4.75 17.33 -28.42
CA ARG A 131 5.68 16.94 -27.34
C ARG A 131 5.25 17.47 -25.96
N SER A 132 4.75 18.71 -25.88
CA SER A 132 4.22 19.32 -24.65
C SER A 132 3.07 18.50 -24.04
N VAL A 133 2.09 18.12 -24.86
CA VAL A 133 0.95 17.30 -24.45
C VAL A 133 1.39 15.92 -23.97
N ARG A 134 2.38 15.29 -24.64
CA ARG A 134 2.95 14.01 -24.20
C ARG A 134 3.58 14.13 -22.82
N SER A 135 4.36 15.18 -22.57
CA SER A 135 4.96 15.41 -21.25
C SER A 135 3.91 15.65 -20.18
N LYS A 136 2.84 16.40 -20.49
CA LYS A 136 1.72 16.61 -19.55
C LYS A 136 1.01 15.30 -19.20
N LEU A 137 0.74 14.44 -20.19
CA LEU A 137 0.13 13.12 -19.97
C LEU A 137 0.98 12.22 -19.06
N ARG A 138 2.32 12.27 -19.17
CA ARG A 138 3.21 11.48 -18.32
C ARG A 138 3.17 11.90 -16.85
N LYS A 139 3.20 13.21 -16.60
CA LYS A 139 3.13 13.77 -15.24
C LYS A 139 1.81 13.40 -14.56
N GLU A 140 0.70 13.65 -15.26
CA GLU A 140 -0.64 13.30 -14.76
C GLU A 140 -0.77 11.78 -14.53
N LEU A 141 -0.23 10.94 -15.43
CA LEU A 141 -0.25 9.50 -15.22
C LEU A 141 0.53 9.11 -13.96
N GLN A 142 1.71 9.70 -13.73
CA GLN A 142 2.55 9.40 -12.58
C GLN A 142 1.79 9.66 -11.28
N GLU A 143 1.21 10.85 -11.13
CA GLU A 143 0.45 11.26 -9.94
C GLU A 143 -0.73 10.32 -9.67
N LEU A 144 -1.51 10.00 -10.72
CA LEU A 144 -2.66 9.11 -10.59
C LEU A 144 -2.28 7.67 -10.23
N LEU A 145 -1.18 7.18 -10.78
CA LEU A 145 -0.73 5.81 -10.56
C LEU A 145 -0.08 5.66 -9.18
N GLU A 146 0.65 6.67 -8.72
CA GLU A 146 1.20 6.76 -7.36
C GLU A 146 0.08 6.77 -6.30
N ALA A 147 -0.99 7.54 -6.52
CA ALA A 147 -2.15 7.57 -5.63
C ALA A 147 -2.84 6.20 -5.53
N GLU A 148 -3.07 5.51 -6.66
CA GLU A 148 -3.74 4.19 -6.66
C GLU A 148 -2.88 3.09 -6.02
N VAL A 149 -1.56 3.14 -6.20
CA VAL A 149 -0.63 2.13 -5.66
C VAL A 149 -0.41 2.32 -4.16
N THR A 150 -0.29 3.56 -3.69
CA THR A 150 -0.08 3.87 -2.26
C THR A 150 -1.32 3.52 -1.43
N LYS A 151 -2.51 3.70 -2.00
CA LYS A 151 -3.79 3.44 -1.33
C LYS A 151 -4.07 1.95 -1.10
N ARG A 152 -3.52 1.04 -1.92
CA ARG A 152 -3.96 -0.37 -2.00
C ARG A 152 -2.83 -1.35 -1.73
N ASP A 153 -3.21 -2.51 -1.21
CA ASP A 153 -2.32 -3.67 -1.09
C ASP A 153 -2.09 -4.34 -2.44
N MET A 154 -1.01 -5.11 -2.54
CA MET A 154 -0.65 -5.79 -3.79
C MET A 154 -1.73 -6.75 -4.29
N ALA A 155 -2.37 -7.50 -3.38
CA ALA A 155 -3.41 -8.47 -3.75
C ALA A 155 -4.66 -7.77 -4.32
N THR A 156 -5.07 -6.67 -3.71
CA THR A 156 -6.24 -5.88 -4.14
C THR A 156 -5.92 -5.08 -5.40
N PHE A 157 -4.71 -4.55 -5.53
CA PHE A 157 -4.26 -3.88 -6.74
C PHE A 157 -4.31 -4.81 -7.95
N VAL A 158 -3.80 -6.04 -7.82
CA VAL A 158 -3.79 -7.01 -8.92
C VAL A 158 -5.19 -7.45 -9.31
N SER A 159 -6.10 -7.68 -8.35
CA SER A 159 -7.49 -8.05 -8.69
C SER A 159 -8.20 -6.93 -9.45
N LEU A 160 -7.93 -5.67 -9.13
CA LEU A 160 -8.47 -4.51 -9.86
C LEU A 160 -7.84 -4.35 -11.24
N LEU A 161 -6.58 -4.72 -11.41
CA LEU A 161 -5.92 -4.75 -12.71
C LEU A 161 -6.49 -5.83 -13.62
N VAL A 162 -6.77 -7.02 -13.08
CA VAL A 162 -7.47 -8.09 -13.80
C VAL A 162 -8.84 -7.58 -14.27
N ASN A 163 -9.57 -6.88 -13.41
CA ASN A 163 -10.86 -6.26 -13.73
C ASN A 163 -10.76 -4.97 -14.58
N ARG A 164 -9.55 -4.51 -14.94
CA ARG A 164 -9.27 -3.27 -15.69
C ARG A 164 -9.86 -1.99 -15.09
N ARG A 165 -10.22 -1.97 -13.80
CA ARG A 165 -10.88 -0.80 -13.16
C ARG A 165 -9.98 0.43 -13.11
N ILE A 166 -8.76 0.25 -12.58
CA ILE A 166 -7.72 1.29 -12.50
C ILE A 166 -7.44 1.89 -13.89
N GLN A 167 -7.40 1.02 -14.92
CA GLN A 167 -7.13 1.45 -16.29
C GLN A 167 -8.26 2.33 -16.84
N MET A 168 -9.51 1.98 -16.57
CA MET A 168 -10.67 2.78 -16.98
C MET A 168 -10.75 4.12 -16.24
N GLU A 169 -10.46 4.14 -14.95
CA GLU A 169 -10.47 5.36 -14.13
C GLU A 169 -9.42 6.36 -14.61
N ILE A 170 -8.17 5.91 -14.79
CA ILE A 170 -7.11 6.77 -15.29
C ILE A 170 -7.39 7.22 -16.73
N LYS A 171 -7.93 6.33 -17.59
CA LYS A 171 -8.34 6.71 -18.95
C LYS A 171 -9.39 7.83 -18.95
N LYS A 172 -10.35 7.82 -18.01
CA LYS A 172 -11.36 8.88 -17.87
C LYS A 172 -10.73 10.21 -17.47
N LYS A 173 -9.79 10.20 -16.51
CA LYS A 173 -9.08 11.42 -16.06
C LYS A 173 -8.20 12.00 -17.19
N LEU A 174 -7.40 11.17 -17.85
CA LEU A 174 -6.52 11.60 -18.95
C LEU A 174 -7.27 12.07 -20.20
N LYS A 175 -8.52 11.63 -20.40
CA LYS A 175 -9.38 12.09 -21.51
C LYS A 175 -9.55 13.62 -21.53
N LYS A 176 -9.46 14.30 -20.37
CA LYS A 176 -9.53 15.77 -20.26
C LYS A 176 -8.39 16.47 -21.02
N ILE A 177 -7.22 15.85 -21.10
CA ILE A 177 -6.05 16.40 -21.80
C ILE A 177 -6.08 15.98 -23.27
N LEU A 178 -6.20 14.68 -23.51
CA LEU A 178 -6.22 14.10 -24.85
C LEU A 178 -6.97 12.76 -24.84
N PRO A 179 -7.84 12.48 -25.84
CA PRO A 179 -8.48 11.19 -25.93
C PRO A 179 -7.46 10.06 -26.20
N LEU A 180 -7.47 9.07 -25.32
CA LEU A 180 -6.64 7.87 -25.43
C LEU A 180 -7.41 6.73 -26.09
N LYS A 181 -6.73 6.03 -26.99
CA LYS A 181 -7.24 4.81 -27.62
C LYS A 181 -7.24 3.68 -26.61
N GLU A 182 -6.07 3.40 -26.04
CA GLU A 182 -5.86 2.34 -25.05
C GLU A 182 -4.94 2.84 -23.95
N MET A 183 -5.25 2.43 -22.73
CA MET A 183 -4.43 2.66 -21.55
C MET A 183 -4.38 1.33 -20.80
N SER A 184 -3.18 0.81 -20.60
CA SER A 184 -2.98 -0.50 -19.97
C SER A 184 -1.64 -0.53 -19.23
N ILE A 185 -1.53 -1.39 -18.22
CA ILE A 185 -0.26 -1.64 -17.53
C ILE A 185 0.44 -2.79 -18.21
N ARG A 186 1.48 -2.51 -19.00
CA ARG A 186 2.22 -3.50 -19.81
C ARG A 186 2.88 -4.56 -18.95
N VAL A 187 3.61 -4.14 -17.93
CA VAL A 187 4.35 -5.03 -17.04
C VAL A 187 4.15 -4.54 -15.62
N LEU A 188 3.90 -5.46 -14.72
CA LEU A 188 4.02 -5.27 -13.29
C LEU A 188 4.89 -6.39 -12.76
N GLU A 189 5.96 -6.03 -12.07
CA GLU A 189 6.94 -6.95 -11.51
C GLU A 189 7.18 -6.58 -10.05
N LEU A 190 7.14 -7.58 -9.18
CA LEU A 190 7.56 -7.41 -7.80
C LEU A 190 9.10 -7.38 -7.78
N GLN A 191 9.68 -6.29 -7.28
CA GLN A 191 11.10 -6.28 -6.97
C GLN A 191 11.30 -6.94 -5.61
N GLU A 192 11.71 -8.20 -5.65
CA GLU A 192 12.36 -8.84 -4.51
C GLU A 192 13.72 -8.14 -4.36
N LYS A 193 13.79 -7.15 -3.47
CA LYS A 193 15.09 -6.66 -3.00
C LYS A 193 15.80 -7.88 -2.40
N GLY A 194 16.93 -8.26 -2.98
CA GLY A 194 17.85 -9.19 -2.35
C GLY A 194 18.12 -8.71 -0.93
N LEU A 195 18.13 -9.66 0.01
CA LEU A 195 18.31 -9.44 1.45
C LEU A 195 19.42 -8.42 1.74
N VAL A 196 19.04 -7.29 2.33
CA VAL A 196 19.79 -6.62 3.40
C VAL A 196 18.78 -6.25 4.47
N THR A 197 19.05 -6.81 5.64
CA THR A 197 18.39 -6.65 6.94
C THR A 197 18.11 -5.20 7.31
N GLU A 198 16.85 -4.93 7.67
CA GLU A 198 16.54 -4.54 9.04
C GLU A 198 15.41 -5.45 9.48
N GLU A 199 15.75 -6.41 10.36
CA GLU A 199 14.77 -6.93 11.29
C GLU A 199 14.28 -5.73 12.09
N ILE A 200 13.07 -5.25 11.80
CA ILE A 200 12.34 -4.57 12.86
C ILE A 200 11.94 -5.69 13.81
N VAL A 201 12.81 -5.90 14.80
CA VAL A 201 12.46 -6.53 16.06
C VAL A 201 11.34 -5.67 16.66
N VAL A 202 10.08 -5.96 16.35
CA VAL A 202 8.99 -5.60 17.25
C VAL A 202 8.92 -6.72 18.25
N ASN A 203 9.73 -6.51 19.29
CA ASN A 203 9.69 -7.20 20.55
C ASN A 203 8.23 -7.36 21.01
N ASP A 204 7.88 -8.56 21.43
CA ASP A 204 6.67 -8.81 22.20
C ASP A 204 6.64 -7.87 23.41
N LYS A 205 5.54 -7.12 23.55
CA LYS A 205 5.03 -6.64 24.84
C LYS A 205 3.52 -6.41 24.73
N SER A 206 2.80 -7.54 24.71
CA SER A 206 1.56 -7.65 25.46
C SER A 206 1.89 -7.51 26.95
N GLU A 207 1.88 -6.27 27.44
CA GLU A 207 1.67 -5.85 28.84
C GLU A 207 1.91 -4.33 28.92
N ALA A 208 1.02 -3.57 28.29
CA ALA A 208 0.91 -2.12 28.46
C ALA A 208 -0.46 -1.79 29.06
N ALA A 209 -0.80 -2.46 30.16
CA ALA A 209 -1.96 -2.16 31.00
C ALA A 209 -1.60 -2.04 32.49
N LYS A 210 -0.29 -1.92 32.83
CA LYS A 210 0.19 -1.76 34.22
C LYS A 210 1.37 -0.79 34.39
N VAL A 211 1.69 0.03 33.40
CA VAL A 211 2.79 1.01 33.49
C VAL A 211 2.31 2.47 33.33
N GLU A 212 1.06 2.70 32.92
CA GLU A 212 0.50 4.06 32.83
C GLU A 212 0.23 4.70 34.21
N GLU A 213 0.09 3.90 35.26
CA GLU A 213 -0.10 4.41 36.64
C GLU A 213 1.23 4.81 37.33
N LYS A 214 2.39 4.49 36.74
CA LYS A 214 3.72 4.82 37.32
C LYS A 214 4.54 5.85 36.55
N VAL A 215 3.99 6.36 35.45
CA VAL A 215 4.62 7.45 34.67
C VAL A 215 3.92 8.78 34.92
N ALA A 216 2.64 8.80 35.35
CA ALA A 216 1.94 10.01 35.78
C ALA A 216 2.54 10.61 37.08
N GLU A 217 2.85 9.76 38.07
CA GLU A 217 3.42 10.21 39.37
C GLU A 217 4.85 10.77 39.26
N LYS A 218 5.55 10.50 38.14
CA LYS A 218 6.94 10.97 37.90
C LYS A 218 7.04 12.17 36.95
N VAL A 219 5.92 12.60 36.37
CA VAL A 219 5.82 13.83 35.56
C VAL A 219 5.29 14.98 36.42
N GLU A 220 4.42 14.70 37.39
CA GLU A 220 3.96 15.70 38.37
C GLU A 220 5.10 16.23 39.27
N GLU A 221 6.05 15.37 39.65
CA GLU A 221 7.18 15.79 40.49
C GLU A 221 8.23 16.65 39.74
N LYS A 222 8.28 16.55 38.40
CA LYS A 222 9.22 17.34 37.58
C LYS A 222 8.63 18.67 37.08
N VAL A 223 7.32 18.71 36.83
CA VAL A 223 6.63 19.96 36.46
C VAL A 223 6.46 20.88 37.68
N ALA A 224 6.36 20.33 38.89
CA ALA A 224 6.37 21.11 40.13
C ALA A 224 7.74 21.69 40.52
N GLU A 225 8.84 21.20 39.94
CA GLU A 225 10.21 21.69 40.18
C GLU A 225 10.60 22.79 39.18
N GLU A 226 10.14 22.70 37.92
CA GLU A 226 10.37 23.76 36.91
C GLU A 226 9.49 25.01 37.12
N VAL A 227 8.26 24.88 37.65
CA VAL A 227 7.39 26.03 37.95
C VAL A 227 7.84 26.80 39.21
N LYS A 228 8.72 26.22 40.05
CA LYS A 228 9.30 26.90 41.22
C LYS A 228 10.55 27.72 40.91
N GLU A 229 11.21 27.46 39.78
CA GLU A 229 12.39 28.23 39.36
C GLU A 229 12.03 29.49 38.54
N GLU A 230 10.89 29.53 37.86
CA GLU A 230 10.47 30.72 37.08
C GLU A 230 9.77 31.83 37.90
N ILE A 231 9.42 31.60 39.17
CA ILE A 231 8.72 32.61 40.02
C ILE A 231 9.70 33.47 40.88
N LYS A 232 11.01 33.28 40.78
CA LYS A 232 11.99 34.06 41.58
C LYS A 232 12.51 35.35 40.93
N ASP A 233 12.32 35.53 39.63
CA ASP A 233 12.78 36.72 38.91
C ASP A 233 11.59 37.53 38.38
N THR A 234 10.84 38.22 39.26
CA THR A 234 10.11 39.47 38.95
C THR A 234 9.27 39.97 40.14
N ILE A 235 9.85 40.87 40.95
CA ILE A 235 9.12 41.81 41.82
C ILE A 235 9.76 43.19 41.53
N PRO A 236 8.99 44.25 41.20
CA PRO A 236 8.43 45.08 42.27
C PRO A 236 7.00 45.63 42.10
N SER A 237 6.32 45.66 43.26
CA SER A 237 5.46 46.71 43.83
C SER A 237 4.04 46.98 43.28
N SER A 238 3.05 46.49 44.06
CA SER A 238 1.89 47.22 44.65
C SER A 238 0.75 47.76 43.73
N PRO A 239 -0.48 48.02 44.26
CA PRO A 239 -1.52 47.14 44.85
C PRO A 239 -2.88 47.30 44.08
N GLU A 240 -3.89 46.40 44.09
CA GLU A 240 -4.98 46.29 45.08
C GLU A 240 -6.08 45.29 44.60
N THR A 241 -6.38 44.29 45.46
CA THR A 241 -7.68 43.69 45.86
C THR A 241 -8.85 43.32 44.92
N LYS A 242 -9.31 42.06 45.11
CA LYS A 242 -10.68 41.45 44.99
C LYS A 242 -11.10 41.10 43.54
N THR A 243 -11.49 39.88 43.16
CA THR A 243 -12.31 38.85 43.80
C THR A 243 -11.99 37.46 43.21
N GLU A 244 -11.62 36.50 44.06
CA GLU A 244 -11.32 35.11 43.67
C GLU A 244 -12.58 34.23 43.52
N ASP A 245 -13.76 34.74 43.88
CA ASP A 245 -15.01 33.96 43.83
C ASP A 245 -15.72 33.93 42.46
N ALA A 246 -15.17 34.57 41.42
CA ALA A 246 -15.75 34.58 40.06
C ALA A 246 -15.06 33.62 39.06
N LYS A 247 -13.96 32.98 39.46
CA LYS A 247 -13.16 32.11 38.56
C LYS A 247 -13.47 30.62 38.71
N GLU A 248 -14.05 30.18 39.83
CA GLU A 248 -14.49 28.78 39.99
C GLU A 248 -15.85 28.52 39.32
N GLU A 249 -16.80 29.46 39.34
CA GLU A 249 -18.09 29.32 38.64
C GLU A 249 -17.97 29.34 37.11
N ALA A 250 -16.89 29.91 36.56
CA ALA A 250 -16.64 29.94 35.11
C ALA A 250 -16.05 28.61 34.61
N ALA A 251 -15.28 27.90 35.42
CA ALA A 251 -14.67 26.63 35.04
C ALA A 251 -15.67 25.46 35.00
N GLU A 252 -16.68 25.45 35.87
CA GLU A 252 -17.72 24.41 35.89
C GLU A 252 -18.72 24.52 34.72
N LYS A 253 -19.10 25.75 34.33
CA LYS A 253 -20.04 25.97 33.20
C LYS A 253 -19.42 25.59 31.85
N ILE A 254 -18.12 25.80 31.68
CA ILE A 254 -17.38 25.44 30.46
C ILE A 254 -17.23 23.91 30.32
N ALA A 255 -17.20 23.17 31.43
CA ALA A 255 -17.10 21.71 31.40
C ALA A 255 -18.44 20.99 31.14
N GLU A 256 -19.58 21.61 31.47
CA GLU A 256 -20.91 21.08 31.17
C GLU A 256 -21.34 21.31 29.71
N GLU A 257 -21.05 22.48 29.14
CA GLU A 257 -21.45 22.82 27.76
C GLU A 257 -20.65 22.03 26.70
N VAL A 258 -19.41 21.63 27.02
CA VAL A 258 -18.58 20.77 26.15
C VAL A 258 -19.10 19.31 26.13
N LYS A 259 -19.78 18.84 27.17
CA LYS A 259 -20.36 17.48 27.21
C LYS A 259 -21.65 17.37 26.40
N GLU A 260 -22.51 18.39 26.41
CA GLU A 260 -23.76 18.42 25.64
C GLU A 260 -23.53 18.45 24.11
N ILE A 261 -22.44 19.07 23.66
CA ILE A 261 -22.10 19.16 22.24
C ILE A 261 -21.52 17.84 21.70
N THR A 262 -20.93 17.00 22.56
CA THR A 262 -20.37 15.70 22.17
C THR A 262 -21.39 14.57 22.01
N GLU A 263 -22.58 14.67 22.61
CA GLU A 263 -23.62 13.63 22.53
C GLU A 263 -24.66 13.87 21.42
N SER A 264 -24.59 14.99 20.70
CA SER A 264 -25.61 15.39 19.72
C SER A 264 -25.07 15.58 18.30
N LYS A 265 -24.41 14.57 17.70
CA LYS A 265 -24.27 14.42 16.22
C LYS A 265 -23.65 13.09 15.78
N ASP A 266 -24.49 12.07 15.62
CA ASP A 266 -24.27 10.96 14.68
C ASP A 266 -24.89 11.33 13.32
N SER A 267 -24.09 11.69 12.31
CA SER A 267 -24.31 11.46 10.86
C SER A 267 -23.39 12.31 9.98
N GLU A 268 -22.81 11.64 8.98
CA GLU A 268 -22.25 12.14 7.72
C GLU A 268 -21.21 13.29 7.67
N SER A 269 -20.11 12.95 6.98
CA SER A 269 -19.21 13.79 6.19
C SER A 269 -18.03 14.50 6.89
N SER A 270 -16.95 14.51 6.12
CA SER A 270 -15.56 14.83 6.40
C SER A 270 -15.27 16.34 6.49
N ASP A 271 -14.18 16.65 7.21
CA ASP A 271 -13.47 17.94 7.36
C ASP A 271 -13.81 18.77 8.61
N LYS A 272 -13.28 18.40 9.81
CA LYS A 272 -13.39 19.21 11.06
C LYS A 272 -12.27 19.01 12.11
N PRO A 273 -11.00 19.33 11.82
CA PRO A 273 -10.10 19.75 12.91
C PRO A 273 -9.77 21.25 12.86
N ALA A 274 -9.87 21.90 11.70
CA ALA A 274 -9.53 23.33 11.55
C ALA A 274 -10.63 24.28 12.08
N GLU A 275 -11.90 23.90 11.96
CA GLU A 275 -13.03 24.72 12.45
C GLU A 275 -13.18 24.69 13.98
N VAL A 276 -12.50 23.77 14.68
CA VAL A 276 -12.57 23.64 16.15
C VAL A 276 -11.48 24.48 16.84
N GLU A 277 -10.32 24.67 16.18
CA GLU A 277 -9.27 25.59 16.64
C GLU A 277 -9.69 27.06 16.50
N GLU A 278 -10.32 27.44 15.38
CA GLU A 278 -10.77 28.83 15.18
C GLU A 278 -11.84 29.25 16.20
N VAL A 279 -12.74 28.35 16.59
CA VAL A 279 -13.77 28.63 17.60
C VAL A 279 -13.18 28.68 19.02
N ALA A 280 -12.13 27.90 19.31
CA ALA A 280 -11.43 27.95 20.59
C ALA A 280 -10.62 29.25 20.75
N GLU A 281 -10.03 29.77 19.66
CA GLU A 281 -9.34 31.07 19.66
C GLU A 281 -10.32 32.23 19.85
N GLU A 282 -11.48 32.20 19.19
CA GLU A 282 -12.49 33.27 19.30
C GLU A 282 -13.13 33.36 20.71
N ILE A 283 -13.27 32.21 21.39
CA ILE A 283 -13.75 32.16 22.78
C ILE A 283 -12.64 32.61 23.76
N ALA A 284 -11.38 32.27 23.50
CA ALA A 284 -10.25 32.72 24.31
C ALA A 284 -9.99 34.23 24.19
N GLU A 285 -10.34 34.84 23.06
CA GLU A 285 -10.28 36.30 22.85
C GLU A 285 -11.37 37.03 23.62
N LYS A 286 -12.62 36.53 23.58
CA LYS A 286 -13.75 37.11 24.34
C LYS A 286 -13.53 37.04 25.85
N VAL A 287 -12.89 35.99 26.36
CA VAL A 287 -12.54 35.85 27.78
C VAL A 287 -11.40 36.79 28.19
N LYS A 288 -10.56 37.26 27.26
CA LYS A 288 -9.52 38.28 27.52
C LYS A 288 -10.06 39.71 27.48
N GLU A 289 -11.14 39.97 26.74
CA GLU A 289 -11.76 41.29 26.63
C GLU A 289 -12.82 41.59 27.70
N GLY A 290 -13.29 40.58 28.44
CA GLY A 290 -14.04 40.78 29.69
C GLY A 290 -15.50 41.23 29.51
N GLU A 291 -16.24 40.56 28.62
CA GLU A 291 -17.71 40.48 28.65
C GLU A 291 -18.18 39.13 29.18
#